data_AF-A0A9P5TEX9-F1
#
_entry.id   AF-A0A9P5TEX9-F1
#
_cell.length_a   1.000
_cell.length_b   1.000
_cell.length_c   1.000
_cell.angle_alpha   90.00
_cell.angle_beta   90.00
_cell.angle_gamma   90.00
#
_symmetry.space_group_name_H-M   'P 1'
#
loop_
_entity.id
_entity.type
_entity.pdbx_description
1 polymer ?
#
loop_
_entity_poly.entity_id
_entity_poly.type
_entity_poly.pdbx_seq_one_letter_code
_entity_poly.pdbx_strand_id
1 'polypeptide(L)'
;LRCQPNIWSGQLYFDEYDTYVRLCLLLGISPNEFQKYEYVESDRFVPERGRIGDMRDLCLFDRSPIGLVRTLIGLRRKGMSFENTHLGKVLHARMLLPDDFEEED
;
A
#
# COMPACT_ATOMS: atom_id res chain seq x y z
N LEU A 1 21.96 0.89 -3.75
CA LEU A 1 20.97 -0.13 -3.36
C LEU A 1 20.66 -0.02 -1.87
N ARG A 2 19.69 0.79 -1.45
CA ARG A 2 19.15 0.77 -0.07
C ARG A 2 17.68 1.23 -0.09
N CYS A 3 16.80 0.39 -0.62
CA CYS A 3 15.36 0.53 -0.41
C CYS A 3 14.80 -0.88 -0.20
N GLN A 4 15.23 -1.55 0.87
CA GLN A 4 14.49 -2.72 1.37
C GLN A 4 13.32 -2.14 2.18
N PRO A 5 12.06 -2.44 1.83
CA PRO A 5 10.92 -1.78 2.46
C PRO A 5 10.93 -2.11 3.96
N ASN A 6 11.22 -1.10 4.77
CA ASN A 6 11.30 -1.16 6.23
C ASN A 6 9.94 -1.45 6.91
N ILE A 7 8.91 -1.74 6.11
CA ILE A 7 7.59 -2.23 6.52
C ILE A 7 7.71 -3.58 7.24
N TRP A 8 8.70 -4.41 6.87
CA TRP A 8 8.95 -5.69 7.55
C TRP A 8 9.55 -5.52 8.96
N SER A 9 10.08 -4.34 9.32
CA SER A 9 10.50 -4.05 10.69
C SER A 9 9.35 -3.56 11.59
N GLY A 10 8.19 -3.24 11.00
CA GLY A 10 7.03 -2.69 11.70
C GLY A 10 6.88 -1.17 11.55
N GLN A 11 7.59 -0.53 10.60
CA GLN A 11 7.37 0.87 10.27
C GLN A 11 5.96 1.10 9.69
N LEU A 12 5.29 2.14 10.16
CA LEU A 12 3.89 2.45 9.82
C LEU A 12 3.71 3.72 9.00
N TYR A 13 4.76 4.53 8.90
CA TYR A 13 4.83 5.77 8.14
C TYR A 13 5.90 5.62 7.07
N PHE A 14 5.62 6.09 5.85
CA PHE A 14 6.64 6.16 4.81
C PHE A 14 7.27 7.54 4.79
N ASP A 15 8.57 7.61 4.52
CA ASP A 15 9.33 8.86 4.54
C ASP A 15 9.07 9.70 3.27
N GLU A 16 8.66 9.05 2.18
CA GLU A 16 8.44 9.68 0.87
C GLU A 16 7.22 9.09 0.16
N TYR A 17 6.51 9.91 -0.62
CA TYR A 17 5.37 9.49 -1.45
C TYR A 17 5.74 8.37 -2.44
N ASP A 18 6.94 8.43 -3.03
CA ASP A 18 7.43 7.40 -3.95
C ASP A 18 7.55 6.02 -3.29
N THR A 19 7.86 5.97 -1.98
CA THR A 19 7.89 4.72 -1.22
C THR A 19 6.48 4.13 -1.07
N TYR A 20 5.47 4.98 -0.86
CA TYR A 20 4.07 4.58 -0.87
C TYR A 20 3.64 4.01 -2.24
N VAL A 21 3.97 4.70 -3.33
CA VAL A 21 3.62 4.24 -4.68
C VAL A 21 4.25 2.89 -4.98
N ARG A 22 5.54 2.71 -4.68
CA ARG A 22 6.24 1.42 -4.88
C ARG A 22 5.62 0.30 -4.06
N LEU A 23 5.24 0.57 -2.81
CA LEU A 23 4.54 -0.41 -1.99
C LEU A 23 3.20 -0.82 -2.63
N CYS A 24 2.40 0.16 -3.07
CA CYS A 24 1.13 -0.10 -3.74
C CYS A 24 1.33 -0.98 -4.98
N LEU A 25 2.33 -0.71 -5.83
CA LEU A 25 2.65 -1.54 -6.99
C LEU A 25 3.01 -2.98 -6.61
N LEU A 26 3.86 -3.17 -5.59
CA LEU A 26 4.24 -4.51 -5.08
C LEU A 26 3.04 -5.29 -4.53
N LEU A 27 2.13 -4.62 -3.83
CA LEU A 27 0.92 -5.23 -3.27
C LEU A 27 -0.23 -5.37 -4.28
N GLY A 28 -0.09 -4.79 -5.48
CA GLY A 28 -1.16 -4.75 -6.49
C GLY A 28 -2.30 -3.82 -6.11
N ILE A 29 -2.05 -2.77 -5.32
CA ILE A 29 -3.03 -1.76 -4.91
C ILE A 29 -2.96 -0.58 -5.86
N SER A 30 -4.10 -0.09 -6.32
CA SER A 30 -4.14 1.17 -7.06
C SER A 30 -3.64 2.33 -6.17
N PRO A 31 -2.56 3.06 -6.51
CA PRO A 31 -2.02 4.12 -5.65
C PRO A 31 -2.85 5.41 -5.71
N ASN A 32 -3.55 5.68 -6.82
CA ASN A 32 -4.31 6.90 -7.05
C ASN A 32 -5.51 6.64 -7.99
N GLU A 33 -6.41 7.62 -8.13
CA GLU A 33 -7.57 7.52 -9.02
C GLU A 33 -7.25 7.84 -10.49
N PHE A 34 -6.07 8.39 -10.77
CA PHE A 34 -5.69 8.82 -12.11
C PHE A 34 -5.30 7.66 -13.02
N GLN A 35 -4.76 6.58 -12.44
CA GLN A 35 -4.49 5.35 -13.19
C GLN A 35 -5.80 4.60 -13.48
N LYS A 36 -6.15 4.55 -14.76
CA LYS A 36 -7.32 3.83 -15.28
C LYS A 36 -7.06 2.33 -15.34
N TYR A 37 -7.01 1.68 -14.18
CA TYR A 37 -7.10 0.23 -14.09
C TYR A 37 -8.46 -0.24 -14.58
N GLU A 38 -8.49 -1.32 -15.36
CA GLU A 38 -9.72 -1.83 -15.96
C GLU A 38 -10.68 -2.42 -14.92
N TYR A 39 -10.13 -3.00 -13.86
CA TYR A 39 -10.88 -3.61 -12.77
C TYR A 39 -10.14 -3.41 -11.46
N VAL A 40 -10.84 -2.87 -10.46
CA VAL A 40 -10.33 -2.61 -9.11
C VAL A 40 -11.34 -3.16 -8.10
N GLU A 41 -10.86 -3.96 -7.15
CA GLU A 41 -11.68 -4.51 -6.07
C GLU A 41 -12.00 -3.45 -5.00
N SER A 42 -12.93 -3.73 -4.09
CA SER A 42 -13.37 -2.78 -3.05
C SER A 42 -12.26 -2.37 -2.08
N ASP A 43 -11.22 -3.20 -1.94
CA ASP A 43 -10.04 -2.91 -1.12
C ASP A 43 -8.90 -2.24 -1.92
N ARG A 44 -9.21 -1.82 -3.14
CA ARG A 44 -8.30 -1.21 -4.14
C ARG A 44 -7.27 -2.16 -4.75
N PHE A 45 -7.38 -3.47 -4.52
CA PHE A 45 -6.57 -4.46 -5.22
C PHE A 45 -6.92 -4.54 -6.71
N VAL A 46 -5.91 -4.69 -7.55
CA VAL A 46 -6.02 -4.83 -9.01
C VAL A 46 -5.62 -6.26 -9.39
N PRO A 47 -6.60 -7.11 -9.75
CA PRO A 47 -6.35 -8.44 -10.28
C PRO A 47 -5.52 -8.39 -11.57
N GLU A 48 -4.79 -9.47 -11.84
CA GLU A 48 -3.84 -9.58 -12.96
C GLU A 48 -4.40 -9.05 -14.30
N ARG A 49 -5.63 -9.43 -14.64
CA ARG A 49 -6.32 -8.99 -15.87
C ARG A 49 -6.47 -7.48 -16.00
N GLY A 50 -6.56 -6.75 -14.89
CA GLY A 50 -6.78 -5.30 -14.85
C GLY A 50 -5.49 -4.48 -14.68
N ARG A 51 -4.32 -5.13 -14.56
CA ARG A 51 -3.04 -4.46 -14.32
C ARG A 51 -2.53 -3.74 -15.56
N ILE A 52 -1.92 -2.59 -15.34
CA ILE A 52 -1.25 -1.77 -16.35
C ILE A 52 0.08 -1.24 -15.81
N GLY A 53 0.98 -0.82 -16.71
CA GLY A 53 2.28 -0.25 -16.35
C GLY A 53 3.13 -1.17 -15.46
N ASP A 54 3.93 -0.57 -14.58
CA ASP A 54 4.88 -1.25 -13.70
C ASP A 54 4.22 -2.29 -12.77
N MET A 55 2.91 -2.17 -12.50
CA MET A 55 2.20 -3.14 -11.66
C MET A 55 2.20 -4.55 -12.25
N ARG A 56 2.29 -4.69 -13.59
CA ARG A 56 2.36 -6.00 -14.25
C ARG A 56 3.62 -6.77 -13.86
N ASP A 57 4.73 -6.06 -13.73
CA ASP A 57 6.05 -6.66 -13.49
C ASP A 57 6.41 -6.69 -11.99
N LEU A 58 5.85 -5.77 -11.20
CA LEU A 58 6.19 -5.61 -9.79
C LEU A 58 5.23 -6.29 -8.82
N CYS A 59 3.96 -6.50 -9.19
CA CYS A 59 2.99 -7.07 -8.25
C CYS A 59 3.34 -8.51 -7.90
N LEU A 60 3.42 -8.81 -6.59
CA LEU A 60 3.86 -10.11 -6.08
C LEU A 60 2.71 -11.07 -5.76
N PHE A 61 1.45 -10.66 -5.95
CA PHE A 61 0.29 -11.38 -5.44
C PHE A 61 -0.78 -11.57 -6.50
N ASP A 62 -1.33 -12.79 -6.62
CA ASP A 62 -2.44 -13.07 -7.55
C ASP A 62 -3.82 -12.71 -6.98
N ARG A 63 -3.89 -12.57 -5.65
CA ARG A 63 -5.10 -12.22 -4.89
C ARG A 63 -4.77 -11.14 -3.86
N SER A 64 -5.78 -10.39 -3.44
CA SER A 64 -5.59 -9.31 -2.48
C SER A 64 -4.84 -9.77 -1.22
N PRO A 65 -3.65 -9.19 -0.91
CA PRO A 65 -2.92 -9.48 0.31
C PRO A 65 -3.43 -8.68 1.51
N ILE A 66 -4.37 -7.74 1.31
CA ILE A 66 -4.76 -6.73 2.31
C ILE A 66 -5.22 -7.36 3.62
N GLY A 67 -6.11 -8.35 3.55
CA GLY A 67 -6.63 -9.03 4.75
C GLY A 67 -5.52 -9.73 5.56
N LEU A 68 -4.60 -10.40 4.85
CA LEU A 68 -3.47 -11.09 5.47
C LEU A 68 -2.51 -10.10 6.12
N VAL A 69 -2.08 -9.08 5.38
CA VAL A 69 -1.14 -8.07 5.87
C VAL A 69 -1.74 -7.29 7.04
N ARG A 70 -3.02 -6.92 6.98
CA ARG A 70 -3.74 -6.27 8.09
C ARG A 70 -3.73 -7.14 9.36
N THR A 71 -3.93 -8.44 9.20
CA THR A 71 -3.88 -9.40 10.33
C THR A 71 -2.48 -9.47 10.93
N LEU A 72 -1.45 -9.59 10.09
CA LEU A 72 -0.04 -9.65 10.53
C LEU A 72 0.39 -8.38 11.28
N ILE A 73 0.04 -7.20 10.77
CA ILE A 73 0.34 -5.93 11.44
C ILE A 73 -0.44 -5.80 12.76
N GLY A 74 -1.71 -6.19 12.78
CA GLY A 74 -2.52 -6.21 14.00
C GLY A 74 -1.93 -7.09 15.11
N LEU A 75 -1.47 -8.29 14.76
CA LEU A 75 -0.78 -9.20 15.68
C LEU A 75 0.51 -8.56 16.21
N ARG A 76 1.32 -7.94 15.34
CA ARG A 76 2.57 -7.27 15.73
C ARG A 76 2.34 -6.11 16.70
N ARG A 77 1.22 -5.40 16.54
CA ARG A 77 0.83 -4.26 17.39
C ARG A 77 0.11 -4.65 18.67
N LYS A 78 -0.13 -5.95 18.92
CA LYS A 78 -0.76 -6.46 20.15
C LYS A 78 -2.09 -5.75 20.48
N GLY A 79 -2.89 -5.46 19.45
CA GLY A 79 -4.20 -4.80 19.60
C GLY A 79 -4.16 -3.26 19.61
N MET A 80 -3.00 -2.62 19.52
CA MET A 80 -2.93 -1.17 19.33
C MET A 80 -3.37 -0.79 17.91
N SER A 81 -4.33 0.14 17.79
CA SER A 81 -4.80 0.63 16.48
C SER A 81 -3.67 1.26 15.67
N PHE A 82 -3.70 1.08 14.35
CA PHE A 82 -2.79 1.69 13.37
C PHE A 82 -3.52 2.37 12.22
N GLU A 83 -4.85 2.50 12.29
CA GLU A 83 -5.68 2.95 11.18
C GLU A 83 -5.30 4.34 10.64
N ASN A 84 -4.80 5.22 11.52
CA ASN A 84 -4.41 6.59 11.17
C ASN A 84 -2.97 6.69 10.64
N THR A 85 -2.21 5.60 10.60
CA THR A 85 -0.85 5.57 10.05
C THR A 85 -0.90 5.47 8.52
N HIS A 86 0.20 5.76 7.82
CA HIS A 86 0.26 5.63 6.35
C HIS A 86 -0.07 4.20 5.93
N LEU A 87 0.60 3.21 6.53
CA LEU A 87 0.33 1.79 6.26
C LEU A 87 -1.11 1.40 6.64
N GLY A 88 -1.65 1.95 7.73
CA GLY A 88 -3.03 1.73 8.13
C GLY A 88 -4.03 2.22 7.10
N LYS A 89 -3.83 3.42 6.58
CA LYS A 89 -4.65 4.00 5.50
C LYS A 89 -4.62 3.06 4.27
N VAL A 90 -3.45 2.62 3.82
CA VAL A 90 -3.32 1.66 2.69
C VAL A 90 -4.10 0.36 2.93
N LEU A 91 -3.94 -0.25 4.12
CA LEU A 91 -4.59 -1.52 4.47
C LEU A 91 -6.11 -1.40 4.74
N HIS A 92 -6.64 -0.18 4.78
CA HIS A 92 -8.07 0.12 4.88
C HIS A 92 -8.59 0.76 3.60
N ALA A 93 -7.93 0.51 2.46
CA ALA A 93 -8.35 1.00 1.14
C ALA A 93 -8.40 2.53 1.03
N ARG A 94 -7.66 3.26 1.87
CA ARG A 94 -7.52 4.71 1.80
C ARG A 94 -6.25 5.06 1.03
N MET A 95 -6.30 6.15 0.27
CA MET A 95 -5.15 6.66 -0.45
C MET A 95 -4.34 7.60 0.44
N LEU A 96 -3.07 7.75 0.09
CA LEU A 96 -2.25 8.85 0.55
C LEU A 96 -2.08 9.83 -0.60
N LEU A 97 -2.13 11.12 -0.29
CA LEU A 97 -1.82 12.21 -1.18
C LEU A 97 -0.37 12.66 -0.96
N PRO A 98 0.28 13.31 -1.94
CA PRO A 98 1.61 13.91 -1.74
C PRO A 98 1.67 14.79 -0.49
N ASP A 99 0.62 15.58 -0.24
CA ASP A 99 0.46 16.44 0.94
C ASP A 99 0.50 15.67 2.28
N ASP A 100 0.20 14.36 2.32
CA ASP A 100 0.36 13.53 3.54
C ASP A 100 1.86 13.32 3.91
N PHE A 101 2.79 13.76 3.06
CA PHE A 101 4.24 13.62 3.22
C PHE A 101 4.98 14.95 3.28
N GLU A 102 4.27 16.08 3.14
CA GLU A 102 4.86 17.40 3.35
C GLU A 102 4.87 17.67 4.87
N GLU A 103 6.05 17.83 5.47
CA GLU A 103 6.14 18.25 6.87
C GLU A 103 5.54 19.65 7.00
N GLU A 104 4.62 19.86 7.95
CA GLU A 104 4.28 21.22 8.40
C GLU A 104 5.53 21.80 9.08
N ASP A 105 6.21 22.73 8.38
CA ASP A 105 7.29 23.56 8.94
C ASP A 105 6.87 24.30 10.24
#